data_AF-A0A1V1P9U2-F1
#
_entry.id   AF-A0A1V1P9U2-F1
#
_cell.length_a   1.000
_cell.length_b   1.000
_cell.length_c   1.000
_cell.angle_alpha   90.00
_cell.angle_beta   90.00
_cell.angle_gamma   90.00
#
_symmetry.space_group_name_H-M   'P 1'
#
loop_
_entity.id
_entity.type
_entity.pdbx_description
1 polymer ?
#
loop_
_entity_poly.entity_id
_entity_poly.type
_entity_poly.pdbx_seq_one_letter_code
_entity_poly.pdbx_strand_id
1 'polypeptide(L)'
;MVFTDATWKYFSLTQFEIRSALAKSESSVPYEYEGESFFEAYSFLFDIWMNQKSIRQISTSSRTGREKLMKWEKEFVRYGTIGLLPKISQRNIDPQLEKLIILIKTSRPHERANYTLKIANALGFQGVTLDLIRKAQRCHGYGQRLDDKDILYYQGLQHIISSIEKQKQKKIILHDNQNKKDTFYNYNKDHMQQRVELFKRLSSCRKQRKIRPILKEFGISPNRFYDLKNRYMAYGIWGLVDLVQKGCPGEKISAEVELQIIEEKLMYPELSTNKMIAKLKLKCSKSNVQKIYTRWGLAKIKIRLKFVELFLNLFQQIQ
;
A
#
# COMPACT_ATOMS: atom_id res chain seq x y z
N MET A 1 -18.44 -8.38 -5.91
CA MET A 1 -17.71 -7.66 -6.97
C MET A 1 -17.39 -8.61 -8.12
N VAL A 2 -17.80 -8.28 -9.35
CA VAL A 2 -17.49 -9.08 -10.54
C VAL A 2 -16.69 -8.24 -11.53
N PHE A 3 -15.48 -8.66 -11.86
CA PHE A 3 -14.66 -7.95 -12.84
C PHE A 3 -15.17 -8.12 -14.26
N THR A 4 -14.94 -7.11 -15.09
CA THR A 4 -15.01 -7.28 -16.54
C THR A 4 -13.85 -8.13 -17.03
N ASP A 5 -13.96 -8.64 -18.26
CA ASP A 5 -12.89 -9.44 -18.87
C ASP A 5 -11.57 -8.64 -19.01
N ALA A 6 -11.66 -7.33 -19.22
CA ALA A 6 -10.49 -6.43 -19.26
C ALA A 6 -9.79 -6.33 -17.90
N THR A 7 -10.55 -6.12 -16.82
CA THR A 7 -9.99 -6.04 -15.46
C THR A 7 -9.46 -7.38 -14.98
N TRP A 8 -10.12 -8.48 -15.34
CA TRP A 8 -9.63 -9.82 -15.06
C TRP A 8 -8.30 -10.09 -15.78
N LYS A 9 -8.23 -9.80 -17.07
CA LYS A 9 -7.00 -9.94 -17.87
C LYS A 9 -5.85 -9.12 -17.28
N TYR A 10 -6.12 -7.88 -16.90
CA TYR A 10 -5.14 -7.00 -16.25
C TYR A 10 -4.51 -7.66 -15.00
N PHE A 11 -5.32 -8.11 -14.04
CA PHE A 11 -4.79 -8.73 -12.82
C PHE A 11 -4.11 -10.08 -13.07
N SER A 12 -4.60 -10.85 -14.06
CA SER A 12 -3.98 -12.13 -14.44
C SER A 12 -2.55 -11.98 -14.97
N LEU A 13 -2.23 -10.83 -15.58
CA LEU A 13 -0.92 -10.55 -16.16
C LEU A 13 0.04 -9.89 -15.17
N THR A 14 -0.47 -9.24 -14.13
CA THR A 14 0.33 -8.46 -13.17
C THR A 14 1.49 -9.26 -12.58
N GLN A 15 1.25 -10.49 -12.12
CA GLN A 15 2.30 -11.31 -11.53
C GLN A 15 3.39 -11.68 -12.56
N PHE A 16 3.00 -11.93 -13.81
CA PHE A 16 3.95 -12.22 -14.89
C PHE A 16 4.82 -11.00 -15.20
N GLU A 17 4.21 -9.82 -15.34
CA GLU A 17 4.93 -8.56 -15.61
C GLU A 17 5.94 -8.23 -14.51
N ILE A 18 5.58 -8.45 -13.24
CA ILE A 18 6.48 -8.22 -12.11
C ILE A 18 7.65 -9.21 -12.12
N ARG A 19 7.40 -10.49 -12.43
CA ARG A 19 8.48 -11.49 -12.53
C ARG A 19 9.42 -11.19 -13.68
N SER A 20 8.87 -10.75 -14.82
CA SER A 20 9.65 -10.27 -15.96
C SER A 20 10.53 -9.08 -15.58
N ALA A 21 9.96 -8.09 -14.88
CA ALA A 21 10.70 -6.94 -14.38
C ALA A 21 11.79 -7.34 -13.37
N LEU A 22 11.50 -8.26 -12.45
CA LEU A 22 12.47 -8.79 -11.50
C LEU A 22 13.64 -9.46 -12.23
N ALA A 23 13.38 -10.29 -13.23
CA ALA A 23 14.39 -10.98 -14.01
C ALA A 23 15.29 -10.02 -14.80
N LYS A 24 14.74 -8.89 -15.27
CA LYS A 24 15.50 -7.82 -15.95
C LYS A 24 16.25 -6.92 -14.98
N SER A 25 15.93 -6.95 -13.68
CA SER A 25 16.50 -6.04 -12.68
C SER A 25 17.67 -6.66 -11.93
N GLU A 26 18.68 -5.87 -11.61
CA GLU A 26 19.76 -6.26 -10.68
C GLU A 26 19.35 -6.19 -9.20
N SER A 27 18.07 -5.91 -8.91
CA SER A 27 17.57 -5.74 -7.55
C SER A 27 16.71 -6.92 -7.10
N SER A 28 16.68 -7.13 -5.79
CA SER A 28 15.82 -8.13 -5.17
C SER A 28 14.32 -7.78 -5.21
N VAL A 29 13.98 -6.54 -5.59
CA VAL A 29 12.61 -6.02 -5.67
C VAL A 29 12.51 -5.04 -6.85
N PRO A 30 11.74 -5.33 -7.91
CA PRO A 30 11.51 -4.38 -8.98
C PRO A 30 10.58 -3.27 -8.47
N TYR A 31 10.88 -2.01 -8.80
CA TYR A 31 9.99 -0.89 -8.51
C TYR A 31 8.96 -0.69 -9.61
N GLU A 32 9.35 -0.79 -10.88
CA GLU A 32 8.46 -0.63 -12.04
C GLU A 32 8.29 -1.98 -12.74
N TYR A 33 7.14 -2.15 -13.39
CA TYR A 33 6.87 -3.25 -14.30
C TYR A 33 6.09 -2.70 -15.52
N GLU A 34 6.24 -3.37 -16.66
CA GLU A 34 5.62 -2.96 -17.91
C GLU A 34 4.10 -2.95 -17.79
N GLY A 35 3.42 -2.05 -18.51
CA GLY A 35 1.95 -2.00 -18.56
C GLY A 35 1.26 -1.25 -17.41
N GLU A 36 2.00 -0.80 -16.40
CA GLU A 36 1.41 -0.15 -15.22
C GLU A 36 1.41 1.38 -15.31
N SER A 37 0.23 1.95 -15.59
CA SER A 37 0.04 3.40 -15.72
C SER A 37 0.28 4.19 -14.43
N PHE A 38 0.25 3.54 -13.26
CA PHE A 38 0.53 4.18 -11.98
C PHE A 38 1.93 4.84 -11.96
N PHE A 39 2.96 4.15 -12.46
CA PHE A 39 4.34 4.65 -12.36
C PHE A 39 4.57 5.90 -13.22
N GLU A 40 3.96 5.93 -14.41
CA GLU A 40 3.94 7.13 -15.26
C GLU A 40 3.23 8.29 -14.56
N ALA A 41 2.04 8.04 -14.00
CA ALA A 41 1.29 9.08 -13.29
C ALA A 41 2.09 9.65 -12.11
N TYR A 42 2.73 8.78 -11.33
CA TYR A 42 3.53 9.17 -10.18
C TYR A 42 4.80 9.93 -10.58
N SER A 43 5.50 9.51 -11.64
CA SER A 43 6.71 10.20 -12.12
C SER A 43 6.40 11.57 -12.69
N PHE A 44 5.30 11.73 -13.44
CA PHE A 44 4.88 13.03 -13.93
C PHE A 44 4.47 13.97 -12.79
N LEU A 45 3.77 13.46 -11.77
CA LEU A 45 3.43 14.27 -10.61
C LEU A 45 4.66 14.69 -9.82
N PHE A 46 5.65 13.80 -9.66
CA PHE A 46 6.94 14.17 -9.08
C PHE A 46 7.58 15.32 -9.88
N ASP A 47 7.58 15.24 -11.21
CA ASP A 47 8.13 16.31 -12.06
C ASP A 47 7.37 17.64 -11.94
N ILE A 48 6.03 17.60 -11.84
CA ILE A 48 5.21 18.81 -11.67
C ILE A 48 5.43 19.42 -10.28
N TRP A 49 5.41 18.59 -9.23
CA TRP A 49 5.34 19.06 -7.84
C TRP A 49 6.72 19.35 -7.25
N MET A 50 7.71 18.50 -7.54
CA MET A 50 9.06 18.61 -6.98
C MET A 50 10.00 19.38 -7.91
N ASN A 51 9.96 19.08 -9.21
CA ASN A 51 10.83 19.71 -10.21
C ASN A 51 10.21 20.97 -10.85
N GLN A 52 9.00 21.35 -10.43
CA GLN A 52 8.28 22.55 -10.88
C GLN A 52 8.11 22.65 -12.41
N LYS A 53 8.12 21.51 -13.11
CA LYS A 53 7.85 21.48 -14.55
C LYS A 53 6.38 21.80 -14.80
N SER A 54 6.11 22.56 -15.87
CA SER A 54 4.73 22.85 -16.25
C SER A 54 4.04 21.62 -16.85
N ILE A 55 2.72 21.52 -16.66
CA ILE A 55 1.89 20.49 -17.31
C ILE A 55 2.04 20.54 -18.84
N ARG A 56 2.24 21.74 -19.40
CA ARG A 56 2.45 21.93 -20.85
C ARG A 56 3.73 21.25 -21.31
N GLN A 57 4.85 21.49 -20.62
CA GLN A 57 6.15 20.87 -20.94
C GLN A 57 6.09 19.35 -20.89
N ILE A 58 5.48 18.79 -19.84
CA ILE A 58 5.35 17.33 -19.70
C ILE A 58 4.44 16.74 -20.76
N SER A 59 3.33 17.41 -21.09
CA SER A 59 2.40 16.97 -22.13
C SER A 59 3.01 17.06 -23.52
N THR A 60 3.94 17.98 -23.78
CA THR A 60 4.66 18.03 -25.06
C THR A 60 5.75 16.97 -25.16
N SER A 61 6.41 16.63 -24.05
CA SER A 61 7.46 15.61 -24.03
C SER A 61 6.94 14.18 -23.94
N SER A 62 5.69 14.00 -23.51
CA SER A 62 5.04 12.70 -23.36
C SER A 62 3.87 12.55 -24.34
N ARG A 63 3.47 11.31 -24.64
CA ARG A 63 2.23 11.05 -25.39
C ARG A 63 0.96 11.24 -24.55
N THR A 64 1.08 11.90 -23.39
CA THR A 64 -0.02 12.07 -22.43
C THR A 64 -0.69 13.42 -22.58
N GLY A 65 -2.01 13.42 -22.79
CA GLY A 65 -2.81 14.63 -22.89
C GLY A 65 -2.87 15.42 -21.57
N ARG A 66 -2.97 16.74 -21.68
CA ARG A 66 -3.05 17.68 -20.53
C ARG A 66 -4.18 17.35 -19.57
N GLU A 67 -5.34 16.98 -20.09
CA GLU A 67 -6.52 16.62 -19.29
C GLU A 67 -6.27 15.40 -18.38
N LYS A 68 -5.51 14.41 -18.88
CA LYS A 68 -5.14 13.23 -18.11
C LYS A 68 -4.21 13.60 -16.95
N LEU A 69 -3.23 14.46 -17.20
CA LEU A 69 -2.32 14.99 -16.17
C LEU A 69 -3.08 15.77 -15.09
N MET A 70 -3.99 16.67 -15.50
CA MET A 70 -4.83 17.43 -14.57
C MET A 70 -5.74 16.52 -13.74
N LYS A 71 -6.27 15.46 -14.35
CA LYS A 71 -7.07 14.45 -13.66
C LYS A 71 -6.24 13.70 -12.62
N TRP A 72 -5.04 13.26 -12.95
CA TRP A 72 -4.13 12.62 -12.01
C TRP A 72 -3.76 13.54 -10.85
N GLU A 73 -3.44 14.80 -11.12
CA GLU A 73 -3.15 15.78 -10.06
C GLU A 73 -4.35 15.97 -9.12
N LYS A 74 -5.55 16.10 -9.67
CA LYS A 74 -6.79 16.22 -8.87
C LYS A 74 -7.06 14.96 -8.03
N GLU A 75 -6.86 13.78 -8.61
CA GLU A 75 -7.02 12.51 -7.89
C GLU A 75 -5.94 12.32 -6.83
N PHE A 76 -4.71 12.79 -7.06
CA PHE A 76 -3.61 12.78 -6.09
C PHE A 76 -3.87 13.74 -4.91
N VAL A 77 -4.28 14.98 -5.17
CA VAL A 77 -4.66 15.94 -4.13
C VAL A 77 -5.74 15.36 -3.20
N ARG A 78 -6.75 14.73 -3.79
CA ARG A 78 -7.92 14.22 -3.07
C ARG A 78 -7.71 12.87 -2.40
N TYR A 79 -7.05 11.93 -3.07
CA TYR A 79 -6.94 10.52 -2.65
C TYR A 79 -5.50 10.04 -2.46
N GLY A 80 -4.53 10.95 -2.58
CA GLY A 80 -3.11 10.64 -2.48
C GLY A 80 -2.68 9.68 -3.58
N THR A 81 -1.66 8.89 -3.27
CA THR A 81 -1.05 7.89 -4.14
C THR A 81 -2.09 6.84 -4.60
N ILE A 82 -3.08 6.51 -3.77
CA ILE A 82 -4.18 5.60 -4.14
C ILE A 82 -5.03 6.17 -5.29
N GLY A 83 -5.09 7.50 -5.40
CA GLY A 83 -5.76 8.19 -6.51
C GLY A 83 -5.17 7.87 -7.88
N LEU A 84 -3.90 7.46 -7.95
CA LEU A 84 -3.18 7.20 -9.19
C LEU A 84 -3.34 5.79 -9.73
N LEU A 85 -3.95 4.89 -8.93
CA LEU A 85 -4.20 3.53 -9.38
C LEU A 85 -5.14 3.52 -10.59
N PRO A 86 -4.91 2.61 -11.57
CA PRO A 86 -5.78 2.46 -12.73
C PRO A 86 -7.24 2.27 -12.31
N LYS A 87 -8.16 2.87 -13.08
CA LYS A 87 -9.59 2.62 -12.85
C LYS A 87 -9.93 1.21 -13.32
N ILE A 88 -10.33 0.37 -12.38
CA ILE A 88 -10.87 -0.95 -12.67
C ILE A 88 -12.35 -0.86 -13.01
N SER A 89 -12.80 -1.77 -13.87
CA SER A 89 -14.19 -1.85 -14.29
C SER A 89 -14.82 -3.10 -13.70
N GLN A 90 -15.98 -2.93 -13.06
CA GLN A 90 -16.70 -3.98 -12.38
C GLN A 90 -18.18 -3.95 -12.78
N ARG A 91 -18.79 -5.12 -12.87
CA ARG A 91 -20.24 -5.27 -12.96
C ARG A 91 -20.79 -5.35 -11.55
N ASN A 92 -21.79 -4.52 -11.28
CA ASN A 92 -22.58 -4.62 -10.07
C ASN A 92 -23.48 -5.84 -10.18
N ILE A 93 -23.42 -6.70 -9.18
CA ILE A 93 -24.33 -7.83 -9.02
C ILE A 93 -25.06 -7.66 -7.70
N ASP A 94 -26.23 -8.27 -7.60
CA ASP A 94 -26.97 -8.32 -6.34
C ASP A 94 -26.07 -8.95 -5.24
N PRO A 95 -25.85 -8.27 -4.10
CA PRO A 95 -25.04 -8.81 -3.01
C PRO A 95 -25.54 -10.15 -2.46
N GLN A 96 -26.86 -10.40 -2.47
CA GLN A 96 -27.42 -11.68 -2.04
C GLN A 96 -27.13 -12.78 -3.07
N LEU A 97 -27.20 -12.46 -4.36
CA LEU A 97 -26.81 -13.39 -5.42
C LEU A 97 -25.31 -13.75 -5.31
N GLU A 98 -24.45 -12.78 -5.04
CA GLU A 98 -23.03 -13.03 -4.80
C GLU A 98 -22.80 -14.00 -3.64
N LYS A 99 -23.47 -13.74 -2.49
CA LYS A 99 -23.40 -14.61 -1.32
C LYS A 99 -23.88 -16.03 -1.63
N LEU A 100 -24.96 -16.17 -2.39
CA LEU A 100 -25.49 -17.46 -2.82
C LEU A 100 -24.47 -18.22 -3.67
N ILE A 101 -23.84 -17.55 -4.63
CA ILE A 101 -22.83 -18.16 -5.51
C ILE A 101 -21.66 -18.70 -4.68
N ILE A 102 -21.16 -17.90 -3.72
CA ILE A 102 -20.06 -18.28 -2.83
C ILE A 102 -20.50 -19.44 -1.94
N LEU A 103 -21.67 -19.35 -1.30
CA LEU A 103 -22.21 -20.38 -0.41
C LEU A 103 -22.32 -21.74 -1.12
N ILE A 104 -22.87 -21.75 -2.35
CA ILE A 104 -22.97 -23.00 -3.11
C ILE A 104 -21.58 -23.55 -3.43
N LYS A 105 -20.62 -22.69 -3.78
CA LYS A 105 -19.26 -23.15 -4.12
C LYS A 105 -18.46 -23.63 -2.92
N THR A 106 -18.65 -23.04 -1.74
CA THR A 106 -18.00 -23.51 -0.51
C THR A 106 -18.63 -24.79 0.00
N SER A 107 -19.96 -24.93 -0.04
CA SER A 107 -20.65 -26.13 0.42
C SER A 107 -20.63 -27.28 -0.57
N ARG A 108 -20.59 -26.99 -1.88
CA ARG A 108 -20.62 -27.98 -2.97
C ARG A 108 -19.64 -27.60 -4.09
N PRO A 109 -18.34 -27.86 -3.92
CA PRO A 109 -17.31 -27.35 -4.83
C PRO A 109 -17.48 -27.81 -6.28
N HIS A 110 -17.85 -29.08 -6.46
CA HIS A 110 -17.98 -29.72 -7.79
C HIS A 110 -19.26 -29.34 -8.55
N GLU A 111 -20.18 -28.61 -7.93
CA GLU A 111 -21.43 -28.22 -8.59
C GLU A 111 -21.20 -27.25 -9.74
N ARG A 112 -21.91 -27.48 -10.85
CA ARG A 112 -21.78 -26.64 -12.05
C ARG A 112 -22.57 -25.34 -11.87
N ALA A 113 -22.17 -24.29 -12.60
CA ALA A 113 -22.89 -23.01 -12.61
C ALA A 113 -24.39 -23.14 -12.95
N ASN A 114 -24.80 -24.20 -13.68
CA ASN A 114 -26.20 -24.49 -13.96
C ASN A 114 -27.02 -24.76 -12.69
N TYR A 115 -26.43 -25.42 -11.69
CA TYR A 115 -27.08 -25.66 -10.41
C TYR A 115 -27.33 -24.34 -9.67
N THR A 116 -26.31 -23.48 -9.62
CA THR A 116 -26.43 -22.13 -9.06
C THR A 116 -27.49 -21.30 -9.78
N LEU A 117 -27.59 -21.39 -11.10
CA LEU A 117 -28.62 -20.69 -11.88
C LEU A 117 -30.02 -21.16 -11.51
N LYS A 118 -30.23 -22.47 -11.37
CA LYS A 118 -31.54 -23.03 -10.98
C LYS A 118 -31.97 -22.51 -9.61
N ILE A 119 -31.07 -22.51 -8.62
CA ILE A 119 -31.39 -21.96 -7.29
C ILE A 119 -31.64 -20.46 -7.35
N ALA A 120 -30.80 -19.71 -8.08
CA ALA A 120 -30.98 -18.27 -8.20
C ALA A 120 -32.35 -17.91 -8.82
N ASN A 121 -32.76 -18.63 -9.87
CA ASN A 121 -34.06 -18.45 -10.48
C ASN A 121 -35.20 -18.84 -9.53
N ALA A 122 -35.06 -19.94 -8.77
CA ALA A 122 -36.06 -20.36 -7.79
C ALA A 122 -36.22 -19.36 -6.63
N LEU A 123 -35.16 -18.65 -6.27
CA LEU A 123 -35.17 -17.57 -5.27
C LEU A 123 -35.67 -16.23 -5.84
N GLY A 124 -36.00 -16.16 -7.13
CA GLY A 124 -36.56 -14.96 -7.75
C GLY A 124 -35.55 -13.90 -8.19
N PHE A 125 -34.25 -14.22 -8.27
CA PHE A 125 -33.26 -13.28 -8.79
C PHE A 125 -33.47 -13.02 -10.29
N GLN A 126 -33.60 -11.75 -10.69
CA GLN A 126 -33.78 -11.37 -12.09
C GLN A 126 -32.46 -11.11 -12.83
N GLY A 127 -32.43 -11.38 -14.14
CA GLY A 127 -31.28 -11.08 -15.01
C GLY A 127 -30.04 -11.96 -14.77
N VAL A 128 -30.18 -13.07 -14.05
CA VAL A 128 -29.07 -13.99 -13.78
C VAL A 128 -28.74 -14.82 -15.02
N THR A 129 -27.47 -14.81 -15.42
CA THR A 129 -26.97 -15.60 -16.55
C THR A 129 -25.85 -16.54 -16.10
N LEU A 130 -25.63 -17.62 -16.85
CA LEU A 130 -24.50 -18.52 -16.60
C LEU A 130 -23.15 -17.81 -16.69
N ASP A 131 -23.00 -16.86 -17.61
CA ASP A 131 -21.77 -16.06 -17.73
C ASP A 131 -21.53 -15.24 -16.47
N LEU A 132 -22.58 -14.58 -15.94
CA LEU A 132 -22.49 -13.80 -14.71
C LEU A 132 -22.05 -14.65 -13.52
N ILE A 133 -22.65 -15.83 -13.35
CA ILE A 133 -22.30 -16.77 -12.28
C ILE A 133 -20.86 -17.23 -12.44
N ARG A 134 -20.44 -17.64 -13.63
CA ARG A 134 -19.06 -18.10 -13.88
C ARG A 134 -18.04 -16.98 -13.64
N LYS A 135 -18.33 -15.75 -14.05
CA LYS A 135 -17.48 -14.59 -13.78
C LYS A 135 -17.38 -14.29 -12.30
N ALA A 136 -18.49 -14.32 -11.57
CA ALA A 136 -18.50 -14.18 -10.12
C ALA A 136 -17.65 -15.27 -9.46
N GLN A 137 -17.85 -16.54 -9.82
CA GLN A 137 -17.05 -17.66 -9.32
C GLN A 137 -15.54 -17.44 -9.55
N ARG A 138 -15.14 -17.06 -10.77
CA ARG A 138 -13.74 -16.74 -11.10
C ARG A 138 -13.17 -15.59 -10.28
N CYS A 139 -13.95 -14.53 -10.04
CA CYS A 139 -13.51 -13.39 -9.23
C CYS A 139 -13.31 -13.71 -7.75
N HIS A 140 -13.71 -14.91 -7.32
CA HIS A 140 -13.48 -15.48 -5.99
C HIS A 140 -12.49 -16.65 -6.01
N GLY A 141 -11.84 -16.91 -7.14
CA GLY A 141 -10.89 -18.03 -7.30
C GLY A 141 -11.55 -19.40 -7.50
N TYR A 142 -12.88 -19.46 -7.60
CA TYR A 142 -13.61 -20.69 -7.88
C TYR A 142 -13.59 -21.01 -9.38
N GLY A 143 -12.42 -21.44 -9.87
CA GLY A 143 -12.22 -21.94 -11.23
C GLY A 143 -12.59 -23.42 -11.41
N GLN A 144 -12.29 -23.99 -12.58
CA GLN A 144 -12.51 -25.42 -12.85
C GLN A 144 -11.65 -26.33 -11.95
N ARG A 145 -10.47 -25.85 -11.53
CA ARG A 145 -9.51 -26.61 -10.72
C ARG A 145 -9.65 -26.39 -9.21
N LEU A 146 -10.38 -25.36 -8.78
CA LEU A 146 -10.55 -24.99 -7.36
C LEU A 146 -9.21 -24.98 -6.60
N ASP A 147 -8.21 -24.27 -7.13
CA ASP A 147 -6.90 -24.16 -6.48
C ASP A 147 -7.01 -23.21 -5.27
N ASP A 148 -6.58 -23.67 -4.10
CA ASP A 148 -6.52 -22.86 -2.88
C ASP A 148 -5.68 -21.59 -3.09
N LYS A 149 -4.65 -21.65 -3.94
CA LYS A 149 -3.83 -20.47 -4.29
C LYS A 149 -4.64 -19.42 -5.05
N ASP A 150 -5.53 -19.83 -5.94
CA ASP A 150 -6.40 -18.92 -6.67
C ASP A 150 -7.40 -18.28 -5.71
N ILE A 151 -8.01 -19.08 -4.82
CA ILE A 151 -8.93 -18.57 -3.80
C ILE A 151 -8.23 -17.51 -2.94
N LEU A 152 -7.05 -17.82 -2.41
CA LEU A 152 -6.26 -16.88 -1.60
C LEU A 152 -5.88 -15.61 -2.38
N TYR A 153 -5.51 -15.75 -3.66
CA TYR A 153 -5.20 -14.62 -4.52
C TYR A 153 -6.40 -13.67 -4.69
N TYR A 154 -7.55 -14.22 -5.07
CA TYR A 154 -8.74 -13.40 -5.31
C TYR A 154 -9.33 -12.82 -4.01
N GLN A 155 -9.26 -13.54 -2.89
CA GLN A 155 -9.61 -12.99 -1.57
C GLN A 155 -8.73 -11.78 -1.23
N GLY A 156 -7.41 -11.90 -1.43
CA GLY A 156 -6.48 -10.80 -1.20
C GLY A 156 -6.76 -9.60 -2.10
N LEU A 157 -7.12 -9.83 -3.36
CA LEU A 157 -7.48 -8.79 -4.31
C LEU A 157 -8.78 -8.07 -3.92
N GLN A 158 -9.82 -8.81 -3.51
CA GLN A 158 -11.07 -8.23 -3.01
C GLN A 158 -10.86 -7.39 -1.76
N HIS A 159 -9.99 -7.83 -0.86
CA HIS A 159 -9.61 -7.05 0.32
C HIS A 159 -8.91 -5.74 -0.07
N ILE A 160 -8.02 -5.76 -1.06
CA ILE A 160 -7.38 -4.53 -1.58
C ILE A 160 -8.43 -3.56 -2.11
N ILE A 161 -9.32 -4.02 -2.97
CA ILE A 161 -10.29 -3.15 -3.65
C ILE A 161 -11.29 -2.56 -2.65
N SER A 162 -11.82 -3.37 -1.74
CA SER A 162 -12.69 -2.86 -0.67
C SER A 162 -11.98 -1.86 0.23
N SER A 163 -10.67 -2.03 0.46
CA SER A 163 -9.86 -1.07 1.21
C SER A 163 -9.66 0.25 0.45
N ILE A 164 -9.49 0.20 -0.87
CA ILE A 164 -9.43 1.40 -1.73
C ILE A 164 -10.75 2.16 -1.66
N GLU A 165 -11.88 1.48 -1.81
CA GLU A 165 -13.21 2.09 -1.75
C GLU A 165 -13.43 2.80 -0.41
N LYS A 166 -13.14 2.12 0.71
CA LYS A 166 -13.21 2.71 2.06
C LYS A 166 -12.31 3.92 2.23
N GLN A 167 -11.10 3.90 1.65
CA GLN A 167 -10.18 5.03 1.73
C GLN A 167 -10.66 6.21 0.88
N LYS A 168 -11.18 5.97 -0.33
CA LYS A 168 -11.73 7.00 -1.21
C LYS A 168 -13.04 7.61 -0.67
N GLN A 169 -13.78 6.91 0.18
CA GLN A 169 -14.95 7.48 0.87
C GLN A 169 -14.59 8.54 1.91
N LYS A 170 -13.36 8.53 2.45
CA LYS A 170 -12.93 9.52 3.44
C LYS A 170 -12.77 10.89 2.74
N LYS A 171 -13.49 11.91 3.22
CA LYS A 171 -13.39 13.29 2.73
C LYS A 171 -12.19 14.02 3.35
N ILE A 172 -11.00 13.46 3.17
CA ILE A 172 -9.75 14.05 3.70
C ILE A 172 -8.92 14.53 2.52
N ILE A 173 -8.53 15.80 2.52
CA ILE A 173 -7.53 16.32 1.58
C ILE A 173 -6.16 15.83 2.03
N LEU A 174 -5.49 15.09 1.13
CA LEU A 174 -4.23 14.42 1.42
C LEU A 174 -3.03 15.29 1.06
N HIS A 175 -3.06 15.96 -0.09
CA HIS A 175 -2.01 16.87 -0.53
C HIS A 175 -2.58 18.25 -0.83
N ASP A 176 -1.76 19.29 -0.75
CA ASP A 176 -2.19 20.67 -0.96
C ASP A 176 -1.62 21.20 -2.28
N ASN A 177 -2.51 21.63 -3.17
CA ASN A 177 -2.14 22.19 -4.46
C ASN A 177 -1.49 23.58 -4.34
N GLN A 178 -1.74 24.31 -3.24
CA GLN A 178 -1.13 25.62 -2.98
C GLN A 178 0.31 25.47 -2.49
N ASN A 179 0.61 24.43 -1.73
CA ASN A 179 1.94 24.11 -1.25
C ASN A 179 2.42 22.75 -1.77
N LYS A 180 2.63 22.67 -3.08
CA LYS A 180 2.96 21.40 -3.77
C LYS A 180 4.24 20.76 -3.25
N LYS A 181 5.33 21.51 -3.20
CA LYS A 181 6.66 20.95 -2.88
C LYS A 181 6.73 20.39 -1.46
N ASP A 182 6.17 21.10 -0.49
CA ASP A 182 6.21 20.67 0.91
C ASP A 182 5.20 19.56 1.19
N THR A 183 4.08 19.54 0.48
CA THR A 183 3.03 18.54 0.70
C THR A 183 3.11 17.35 -0.24
N PHE A 184 4.04 17.31 -1.20
CA PHE A 184 4.21 16.16 -2.09
C PHE A 184 4.45 14.90 -1.28
N TYR A 185 5.44 14.90 -0.38
CA TYR A 185 5.71 13.80 0.54
C TYR A 185 4.89 13.93 1.82
N ASN A 186 3.70 13.34 1.87
CA ASN A 186 2.83 13.41 3.04
C ASN A 186 2.66 12.05 3.74
N TYR A 187 3.74 11.50 4.29
CA TYR A 187 3.71 10.22 5.01
C TYR A 187 2.79 10.20 6.25
N ASN A 188 2.37 11.37 6.74
CA ASN A 188 1.40 11.48 7.83
C ASN A 188 0.00 11.01 7.42
N LYS A 189 -0.41 11.31 6.18
CA LYS A 189 -1.76 11.00 5.70
C LYS A 189 -1.75 9.96 4.58
N ASP A 190 -0.72 9.96 3.74
CA ASP A 190 -0.54 9.03 2.62
C ASP A 190 0.52 7.97 2.94
N HIS A 191 0.07 6.89 3.58
CA HIS A 191 0.94 5.77 3.92
C HIS A 191 1.29 4.91 2.71
N MET A 192 0.47 4.91 1.66
CA MET A 192 0.81 4.20 0.42
C MET A 192 2.04 4.85 -0.20
N GLN A 193 2.14 6.19 -0.22
CA GLN A 193 3.31 6.90 -0.72
C GLN A 193 4.61 6.47 -0.02
N GLN A 194 4.57 6.31 1.30
CA GLN A 194 5.72 5.84 2.09
C GLN A 194 6.21 4.48 1.59
N ARG A 195 5.29 3.55 1.30
CA ARG A 195 5.61 2.21 0.78
C ARG A 195 6.12 2.26 -0.66
N VAL A 196 5.52 3.10 -1.51
CA VAL A 196 5.97 3.30 -2.89
C VAL A 196 7.40 3.84 -2.93
N GLU A 197 7.70 4.84 -2.11
CA GLU A 197 9.05 5.42 -1.99
C GLU A 197 10.06 4.43 -1.39
N LEU A 198 9.63 3.55 -0.49
CA LEU A 198 10.46 2.44 -0.01
C LEU A 198 10.85 1.53 -1.17
N PHE A 199 9.88 1.06 -1.95
CA PHE A 199 10.14 0.14 -3.06
C PHE A 199 11.00 0.79 -4.16
N LYS A 200 10.77 2.08 -4.44
CA LYS A 200 11.62 2.88 -5.35
C LYS A 200 13.07 2.98 -4.87
N ARG A 201 13.29 3.14 -3.56
CA ARG A 201 14.65 3.21 -3.00
C ARG A 201 15.33 1.83 -2.95
N LEU A 202 14.57 0.78 -2.68
CA LEU A 202 15.07 -0.60 -2.67
C LEU A 202 15.40 -1.11 -4.08
N SER A 203 14.64 -0.75 -5.11
CA SER A 203 14.95 -1.12 -6.49
C SER A 203 16.27 -0.53 -6.97
N SER A 204 16.62 0.67 -6.49
CA SER A 204 17.89 1.33 -6.77
C SER A 204 19.09 0.66 -6.06
N CYS A 205 18.84 -0.28 -5.15
CA CYS A 205 19.89 -0.93 -4.36
C CYS A 205 20.32 -2.26 -4.95
N ARG A 206 21.55 -2.28 -5.48
CA ARG A 206 22.18 -3.49 -6.03
C ARG A 206 22.71 -4.46 -4.96
N LYS A 207 23.05 -3.97 -3.77
CA LYS A 207 23.63 -4.79 -2.67
C LYS A 207 22.61 -5.03 -1.56
N GLN A 208 22.31 -6.29 -1.27
CA GLN A 208 21.38 -6.69 -0.20
C GLN A 208 21.75 -6.14 1.18
N ARG A 209 23.06 -5.95 1.46
CA ARG A 209 23.56 -5.37 2.73
C ARG A 209 23.00 -3.96 3.01
N LYS A 210 22.55 -3.22 1.99
CA LYS A 210 21.97 -1.88 2.14
C LYS A 210 20.47 -1.87 2.43
N ILE A 211 19.79 -3.02 2.41
CA ILE A 211 18.35 -3.11 2.66
C ILE A 211 18.02 -2.71 4.10
N ARG A 212 18.73 -3.24 5.10
CA ARG A 212 18.44 -2.95 6.52
C ARG A 212 18.53 -1.46 6.87
N PRO A 213 19.59 -0.71 6.48
CA PRO A 213 19.63 0.74 6.68
C PRO A 213 18.43 1.47 6.07
N ILE A 214 17.99 1.07 4.88
CA ILE A 214 16.84 1.69 4.22
C ILE A 214 15.56 1.37 4.98
N LEU A 215 15.34 0.12 5.37
CA LEU A 215 14.19 -0.26 6.18
C LEU A 215 14.11 0.55 7.49
N LYS A 216 15.27 0.79 8.11
CA LYS A 216 15.41 1.62 9.30
C LYS A 216 15.01 3.08 9.06
N GLU A 217 15.48 3.70 7.97
CA GLU A 217 15.06 5.05 7.58
C GLU A 217 13.53 5.13 7.43
N PHE A 218 12.89 4.13 6.83
CA PHE A 218 11.43 4.11 6.66
C PHE A 218 10.68 3.62 7.92
N GLY A 219 11.38 3.19 8.97
CA GLY A 219 10.79 2.67 10.20
C GLY A 219 10.11 1.30 10.04
N ILE A 220 10.46 0.51 9.03
CA ILE A 220 9.81 -0.77 8.71
C ILE A 220 10.67 -1.93 9.23
N SER A 221 10.03 -2.93 9.84
CA SER A 221 10.76 -4.12 10.31
C SER A 221 11.08 -5.08 9.14
N PRO A 222 12.15 -5.90 9.24
CA PRO A 222 12.49 -6.87 8.20
C PRO A 222 11.34 -7.84 7.89
N ASN A 223 10.68 -8.39 8.91
CA ASN A 223 9.55 -9.31 8.71
C ASN A 223 8.41 -8.64 7.93
N ARG A 224 8.08 -7.41 8.31
CA ARG A 224 7.07 -6.59 7.64
C ARG A 224 7.45 -6.29 6.19
N PHE A 225 8.73 -6.07 5.92
CA PHE A 225 9.23 -5.90 4.56
C PHE A 225 9.01 -7.15 3.71
N TYR A 226 9.26 -8.36 4.23
CA TYR A 226 8.99 -9.59 3.47
C TYR A 226 7.50 -9.78 3.18
N ASP A 227 6.61 -9.42 4.12
CA ASP A 227 5.16 -9.42 3.87
C ASP A 227 4.79 -8.44 2.74
N LEU A 228 5.31 -7.21 2.80
CA LEU A 228 5.12 -6.18 1.78
C LEU A 228 5.65 -6.65 0.43
N LYS A 229 6.83 -7.27 0.41
CA LYS A 229 7.45 -7.82 -0.80
C LYS A 229 6.59 -8.91 -1.39
N ASN A 230 6.15 -9.89 -0.61
CA ASN A 230 5.32 -10.99 -1.10
C ASN A 230 3.99 -10.48 -1.67
N ARG A 231 3.37 -9.51 -0.99
CA ARG A 231 2.16 -8.82 -1.47
C ARG A 231 2.40 -8.08 -2.77
N TYR A 232 3.49 -7.33 -2.86
CA TYR A 232 3.87 -6.65 -4.09
C TYR A 232 4.14 -7.64 -5.23
N MET A 233 4.83 -8.75 -4.98
CA MET A 233 5.10 -9.77 -6.00
C MET A 233 3.83 -10.49 -6.49
N ALA A 234 2.74 -10.45 -5.72
CA ALA A 234 1.45 -11.04 -6.10
C ALA A 234 0.56 -10.03 -6.85
N TYR A 235 0.44 -8.81 -6.33
CA TYR A 235 -0.57 -7.82 -6.79
C TYR A 235 0.03 -6.55 -7.41
N GLY A 236 1.35 -6.45 -7.49
CA GLY A 236 2.04 -5.24 -7.91
C GLY A 236 1.77 -4.07 -6.98
N ILE A 237 1.60 -2.89 -7.56
CA ILE A 237 1.38 -1.65 -6.82
C ILE A 237 0.13 -1.71 -5.92
N TRP A 238 -0.88 -2.48 -6.33
CA TRP A 238 -2.12 -2.69 -5.57
C TRP A 238 -1.88 -3.36 -4.22
N GLY A 239 -0.87 -4.23 -4.13
CA GLY A 239 -0.51 -4.96 -2.91
C GLY A 239 -0.04 -4.05 -1.77
N LEU A 240 0.27 -2.78 -2.05
CA LEU A 240 0.76 -1.80 -1.08
C LEU A 240 -0.34 -0.92 -0.47
N VAL A 241 -1.62 -1.12 -0.78
CA VAL A 241 -2.68 -0.19 -0.36
C VAL A 241 -3.25 -0.49 1.04
N ASP A 242 -3.67 -1.73 1.25
CA ASP A 242 -4.57 -2.16 2.33
C ASP A 242 -3.87 -2.61 3.61
N LEU A 243 -2.54 -2.59 3.60
CA LEU A 243 -1.74 -3.08 4.72
C LEU A 243 -1.73 -2.13 5.93
N VAL A 244 -2.64 -1.16 6.03
CA VAL A 244 -2.74 -0.29 7.23
C VAL A 244 -3.21 -1.14 8.41
N GLN A 245 -2.41 -1.20 9.49
CA GLN A 245 -2.74 -2.03 10.66
C GLN A 245 -4.09 -1.60 11.26
N LYS A 246 -4.97 -2.56 11.55
CA LYS A 246 -6.25 -2.29 12.22
C LYS A 246 -5.99 -1.52 13.52
N GLY A 247 -6.64 -0.36 13.68
CA GLY A 247 -6.56 0.46 14.88
C GLY A 247 -5.37 1.45 14.95
N CYS A 248 -4.44 1.43 14.00
CA CYS A 248 -3.28 2.33 14.00
C CYS A 248 -3.20 3.16 12.70
N PRO A 249 -3.27 4.50 12.76
CA PRO A 249 -2.85 5.32 11.62
C PRO A 249 -1.34 5.15 11.42
N GLY A 250 -0.93 4.71 10.23
CA GLY A 250 0.48 4.53 9.83
C GLY A 250 1.02 3.09 9.89
N GLU A 251 2.18 2.90 9.27
CA GLU A 251 3.01 1.70 9.50
C GLU A 251 3.51 1.69 10.94
N LYS A 252 3.51 0.51 11.58
CA LYS A 252 4.10 0.33 12.90
C LYS A 252 5.61 0.47 12.80
N ILE A 253 6.17 1.36 13.60
CA ILE A 253 7.61 1.54 13.72
C ILE A 253 8.24 0.23 14.23
N SER A 254 9.37 -0.18 13.63
CA SER A 254 10.12 -1.35 14.09
C SER A 254 10.62 -1.17 15.52
N ALA A 255 10.73 -2.28 16.28
CA ALA A 255 11.20 -2.22 17.66
C ALA A 255 12.60 -1.57 17.79
N GLU A 256 13.48 -1.82 16.81
CA GLU A 256 14.82 -1.21 16.76
C GLU A 256 14.76 0.33 16.64
N VAL A 257 13.90 0.85 15.76
CA VAL A 257 13.74 2.30 15.59
C VAL A 257 12.99 2.92 16.77
N GLU A 258 12.02 2.19 17.35
CA GLU A 258 11.34 2.62 18.57
C GLU A 258 12.33 2.77 19.73
N LEU A 259 13.24 1.81 19.93
CA LEU A 259 14.29 1.88 20.94
C LEU A 259 15.22 3.07 20.72
N GLN A 260 15.68 3.30 19.49
CA GLN A 260 16.53 4.45 19.18
C GLN A 260 15.84 5.79 19.40
N ILE A 261 14.55 5.89 19.09
CA ILE A 261 13.78 7.10 19.39
C ILE A 261 13.73 7.33 20.91
N ILE A 262 13.58 6.26 21.71
CA ILE A 262 13.60 6.34 23.17
C ILE A 262 14.97 6.80 23.66
N GLU A 263 16.04 6.09 23.28
CA GLU A 263 17.43 6.41 23.68
C GLU A 263 17.80 7.86 23.35
N GLU A 264 17.54 8.30 22.12
CA GLU A 264 17.83 9.67 21.69
C GLU A 264 17.01 10.71 22.44
N LYS A 265 15.75 10.41 22.74
CA LYS A 265 14.89 11.32 23.50
C LYS A 265 15.33 11.42 24.96
N LEU A 266 15.81 10.33 25.56
CA LEU A 266 16.38 10.33 26.91
C LEU A 266 17.71 11.10 26.97
N MET A 267 18.55 10.97 25.94
CA MET A 267 19.80 11.74 25.81
C MET A 267 19.57 13.22 25.50
N TYR A 268 18.46 13.57 24.84
CA TYR A 268 18.12 14.94 24.43
C TYR A 268 16.63 15.21 24.66
N PRO A 269 16.22 15.53 25.90
CA PRO A 269 14.82 15.74 26.28
C PRO A 269 14.10 16.85 25.50
N GLU A 270 14.83 17.80 24.93
CA GLU A 270 14.27 18.91 24.17
C GLU A 270 13.86 18.55 22.73
N LEU A 271 14.20 17.35 22.24
CA LEU A 271 13.87 16.95 20.88
C LEU A 271 12.35 16.87 20.69
N SER A 272 11.78 17.77 19.90
CA SER A 272 10.41 17.64 19.42
C SER A 272 10.33 16.48 18.42
N THR A 273 9.12 15.99 18.14
CA THR A 273 8.92 14.90 17.16
C THR A 273 9.52 15.22 15.79
N ASN A 274 9.44 16.47 15.34
CA ASN A 274 10.00 16.89 14.04
C ASN A 274 11.53 16.90 14.08
N LYS A 275 12.12 17.39 15.19
CA LYS A 275 13.57 17.37 15.39
C LYS A 275 14.10 15.94 15.47
N MET A 276 13.36 15.03 16.11
CA MET A 276 13.68 13.60 16.17
C MET A 276 13.69 12.96 14.79
N ILE A 277 12.64 13.18 13.99
CA ILE A 277 12.55 12.69 12.60
C ILE A 277 13.72 13.20 11.77
N ALA A 278 14.04 14.49 11.86
CA ALA A 278 15.16 15.09 11.14
C ALA A 278 16.51 14.50 11.58
N LYS A 279 16.73 14.37 12.89
CA LYS A 279 17.98 13.84 13.48
C LYS A 279 18.25 12.40 13.04
N LEU A 280 17.23 11.55 13.12
CA LEU A 280 17.31 10.14 12.73
C LEU A 280 17.08 9.91 11.23
N LYS A 281 16.87 10.98 10.45
CA LYS A 281 16.56 10.94 9.00
C LYS A 281 15.41 9.99 8.66
N LEU A 282 14.39 9.95 9.53
CA LEU A 282 13.27 9.02 9.38
C LEU A 282 12.31 9.50 8.29
N LYS A 283 11.83 8.55 7.48
CA LYS A 283 10.77 8.73 6.48
C LYS A 283 9.47 8.14 7.00
N CYS A 284 9.02 8.61 8.15
CA CYS A 284 7.81 8.13 8.82
C CYS A 284 6.93 9.30 9.26
N SER A 285 5.71 8.99 9.71
CA SER A 285 4.77 10.00 10.18
C SER A 285 5.18 10.60 11.54
N LYS A 286 4.91 11.90 11.73
CA LYS A 286 4.97 12.59 13.02
C LYS A 286 4.12 11.89 14.07
N SER A 287 2.94 11.41 13.68
CA SER A 287 2.03 10.67 14.56
C SER A 287 2.65 9.39 15.11
N ASN A 288 3.50 8.71 14.33
CA ASN A 288 4.15 7.50 14.82
C ASN A 288 5.16 7.81 15.92
N VAL A 289 5.98 8.86 15.76
CA VAL A 289 6.92 9.30 16.81
C VAL A 289 6.18 9.83 18.04
N GLN A 290 5.11 10.59 17.84
CA GLN A 290 4.28 11.10 18.94
C GLN A 290 3.70 9.96 19.78
N LYS A 291 3.22 8.88 19.15
CA LYS A 291 2.71 7.70 19.87
C LYS A 291 3.77 7.04 20.74
N ILE A 292 5.01 6.99 20.29
CA ILE A 292 6.13 6.46 21.10
C ILE A 292 6.34 7.38 22.31
N TYR A 293 6.37 8.70 22.10
CA TYR A 293 6.53 9.66 23.18
C TYR A 293 5.43 9.55 24.24
N THR A 294 4.17 9.39 23.81
CA THR A 294 3.04 9.25 24.75
C THR A 294 3.06 7.90 25.46
N ARG A 295 3.32 6.80 24.74
CA ARG A 295 3.32 5.44 25.29
C ARG A 295 4.36 5.27 26.39
N TRP A 296 5.55 5.83 26.19
CA TRP A 296 6.68 5.74 27.11
C TRP A 296 6.79 6.94 28.06
N GLY A 297 5.83 7.87 28.04
CA GLY A 297 5.86 9.05 28.91
C GLY A 297 7.05 10.00 28.66
N LEU A 298 7.73 9.90 27.52
CA LEU A 298 8.97 10.65 27.23
C LEU A 298 8.79 12.16 27.20
N ALA A 299 7.57 12.64 26.96
CA ALA A 299 7.25 14.06 27.01
C ALA A 299 7.34 14.66 28.43
N LYS A 300 7.25 13.82 29.47
CA LYS A 300 7.35 14.24 30.88
C LYS A 300 8.80 14.38 31.34
N ILE A 301 9.74 13.77 30.61
CA ILE A 301 11.16 13.77 30.95
C ILE A 301 11.75 15.10 30.51
N LYS A 302 12.22 15.90 31.47
CA LYS A 302 12.86 17.21 31.24
C LYS A 302 14.36 17.21 31.52
N ILE A 303 14.85 16.19 32.21
CA ILE A 303 16.23 16.07 32.66
C ILE A 303 16.99 15.18 31.69
N ARG A 304 18.19 15.61 31.31
CA ARG A 304 19.07 14.87 30.42
C ARG A 304 19.64 13.67 31.16
N LEU A 305 19.38 12.45 30.67
CA LEU A 305 20.06 11.28 31.21
C LEU A 305 21.47 11.21 30.62
N LYS A 306 22.49 11.37 31.45
CA LYS A 306 23.85 10.99 31.10
C LYS A 306 23.93 9.47 31.17
N PHE A 307 23.87 8.80 30.03
CA PHE A 307 23.96 7.32 29.95
C PHE A 307 25.21 6.75 30.65
N VAL A 308 26.28 7.55 30.80
CA VAL A 308 27.50 7.19 31.55
C VAL A 308 27.21 6.89 33.02
N GLU A 309 26.29 7.61 33.68
CA GLU A 309 25.95 7.37 35.10
C GLU A 309 25.04 6.15 35.28
N LEU A 310 24.20 5.82 34.28
CA LEU A 310 23.34 4.63 34.32
C LEU A 310 24.12 3.33 34.12
N PHE A 311 25.11 3.32 33.20
CA PHE A 311 25.98 2.15 33.04
C PHE A 311 26.92 1.94 34.23
N LEU A 312 27.43 3.02 34.84
CA LEU A 312 28.23 2.94 36.07
C LEU A 312 27.39 2.44 37.26
N ASN A 313 26.16 2.92 37.43
CA ASN A 313 25.29 2.48 38.52
C ASN A 313 24.73 1.06 38.33
N LEU A 314 24.46 0.62 37.09
CA LEU A 314 24.08 -0.77 36.81
C LEU A 314 25.25 -1.75 37.01
N PHE A 315 26.49 -1.36 36.75
CA PHE A 315 27.67 -2.18 37.06
C PHE A 315 28.00 -2.20 38.56
N GLN A 316 27.76 -1.11 39.29
CA GLN A 316 27.94 -1.06 40.75
C GLN A 316 26.86 -1.81 41.54
N GLN A 317 25.72 -2.17 40.93
CA GLN A 317 24.70 -3.01 41.55
C GLN A 317 24.86 -4.52 41.25
N ILE A 318 25.86 -4.91 40.46
CA ILE A 318 26.15 -6.31 40.08
C ILE A 318 27.47 -6.81 40.72
N GLN A 319 28.12 -6.01 41.59
CA GLN A 319 29.20 -6.46 42.48
C GLN A 319 28.71 -6.54 43.91
#